data_AF-A0A528N3Q7-F1
#
_entry.id   AF-A0A528N3Q7-F1
#
_cell.length_a   1.000
_cell.length_b   1.000
_cell.length_c   1.000
_cell.angle_alpha   90.00
_cell.angle_beta   90.00
_cell.angle_gamma   90.00
#
_symmetry.space_group_name_H-M   'P 1'
#
loop_
_entity.id
_entity.type
_entity.pdbx_description
1 polymer ?
#
loop_
_entity_poly.entity_id
_entity_poly.type
_entity_poly.pdbx_seq_one_letter_code
_entity_poly.pdbx_strand_id
1 'polypeptide(L)'
;LPAVKRLAGQGFKVMATSGTARFLAENGVAAEKINKVLEGRPHIEDAIRNRQVQIVFNTTDGQKAVSDSKSLRRATLMQKVPYYTTLSG
;
A
#
# COMPACT_ATOMS: atom_id res chain seq x y z
N LEU A 1 -0.26 9.29 -8.66
CA LEU A 1 0.26 10.46 -7.88
C LEU A 1 -0.83 11.42 -7.41
N PRO A 2 -1.77 11.90 -8.24
CA PRO A 2 -2.78 12.89 -7.81
C PRO A 2 -3.63 12.43 -6.62
N ALA A 3 -4.08 11.17 -6.64
CA ALA A 3 -4.87 10.59 -5.55
C ALA A 3 -4.11 10.58 -4.20
N VAL A 4 -2.86 10.11 -4.20
CA VAL A 4 -2.04 10.05 -2.97
C VAL A 4 -1.74 11.46 -2.45
N LYS A 5 -1.43 12.42 -3.33
CA LYS A 5 -1.22 13.83 -2.94
C LYS A 5 -2.47 14.44 -2.31
N ARG A 6 -3.65 14.17 -2.89
CA ARG A 6 -4.93 14.63 -2.34
C ARG A 6 -5.21 14.05 -0.95
N LEU A 7 -5.02 12.73 -0.78
CA LEU A 7 -5.21 12.06 0.51
C LEU A 7 -4.22 12.58 1.55
N ALA A 8 -2.95 12.74 1.20
CA ALA A 8 -1.94 13.32 2.09
C ALA A 8 -2.33 14.75 2.50
N GLY A 9 -2.81 15.58 1.56
CA GLY A 9 -3.33 16.92 1.85
C GLY A 9 -4.59 16.95 2.74
N GLN A 10 -5.33 15.85 2.80
CA GLN A 10 -6.49 15.66 3.68
C GLN A 10 -6.12 15.10 5.06
N GLY A 11 -4.82 14.94 5.36
CA GLY A 11 -4.33 14.46 6.66
C GLY A 11 -4.15 12.95 6.77
N PHE A 12 -4.31 12.20 5.67
CA PHE A 12 -3.99 10.77 5.68
C PHE A 12 -2.47 10.55 5.73
N LYS A 13 -2.05 9.60 6.56
CA LYS A 13 -0.68 9.07 6.52
C LYS A 13 -0.57 8.06 5.38
N VAL A 14 0.48 8.19 4.58
CA VAL A 14 0.74 7.28 3.45
C VAL A 14 1.72 6.23 3.91
N MET A 15 1.40 4.96 3.67
CA MET A 15 2.28 3.82 3.93
C MET A 15 2.54 3.08 2.62
N ALA A 16 3.79 2.74 2.32
CA ALA A 16 4.18 2.20 1.04
C ALA A 16 5.35 1.20 1.15
N THR A 17 5.39 0.21 0.26
CA THR A 17 6.54 -0.69 0.15
C THR A 17 7.76 0.04 -0.40
N SER A 18 8.96 -0.51 -0.20
CA SER A 18 10.25 0.13 -0.53
C SER A 18 10.28 0.87 -1.88
N GLY A 19 9.85 0.21 -2.96
CA GLY A 19 9.85 0.80 -4.30
C GLY A 19 8.85 1.94 -4.46
N THR A 20 7.63 1.76 -3.96
CA THR A 20 6.59 2.79 -4.01
C THR A 20 6.92 3.98 -3.10
N ALA A 21 7.48 3.74 -1.92
CA ALA A 21 7.89 4.78 -0.98
C ALA A 21 8.97 5.69 -1.61
N ARG A 22 9.96 5.09 -2.28
CA ARG A 22 10.98 5.83 -3.02
C ARG A 22 10.37 6.68 -4.14
N PHE A 23 9.51 6.08 -4.97
CA PHE A 23 8.83 6.81 -6.05
C PHE A 23 7.99 7.98 -5.53
N LEU A 24 7.29 7.80 -4.41
CA LEU A 24 6.51 8.88 -3.77
C LEU A 24 7.40 9.99 -3.22
N ALA A 25 8.51 9.63 -2.56
CA ALA A 25 9.48 10.59 -2.02
C ALA A 25 10.12 11.44 -3.13
N GLU A 26 10.53 10.83 -4.24
CA GLU A 26 11.04 11.52 -5.44
C GLU A 26 10.03 12.52 -6.02
N ASN A 27 8.73 12.34 -5.75
CA ASN A 27 7.63 13.19 -6.20
C ASN A 27 7.08 14.14 -5.11
N GLY A 28 7.80 14.29 -4.00
CA GLY A 28 7.47 15.20 -2.90
C GLY A 28 6.34 14.71 -1.99
N VAL A 29 6.10 13.40 -1.92
CA VAL A 29 5.09 12.80 -1.04
C VAL A 29 5.78 11.94 0.01
N ALA A 30 5.67 12.33 1.28
CA ALA A 30 6.16 11.53 2.39
C ALA A 30 5.34 10.24 2.53
N ALA A 31 6.03 9.11 2.62
CA ALA A 31 5.42 7.80 2.86
C ALA A 31 6.24 7.01 3.87
N GLU A 32 5.56 6.38 4.82
CA GLU A 32 6.16 5.45 5.77
C GLU A 32 6.43 4.12 5.07
N LYS A 33 7.66 3.62 5.21
CA LYS A 33 8.06 2.36 4.60
C LYS A 33 7.46 1.19 5.38
N ILE A 34 6.83 0.24 4.68
CA ILE A 34 6.35 -1.03 5.25
C ILE A 34 6.83 -2.22 4.41
N ASN A 35 7.14 -3.32 5.07
CA ASN A 35 7.60 -4.53 4.40
C ASN A 35 6.43 -5.30 3.76
N LYS A 36 6.71 -6.01 2.67
CA LYS A 36 5.84 -7.12 2.24
C LYS A 36 5.91 -8.26 3.26
N VAL A 37 4.93 -9.17 3.22
CA VAL A 37 4.88 -10.34 4.11
C VAL A 37 6.17 -11.17 4.03
N LEU A 38 6.73 -11.34 2.81
CA LEU A 38 7.97 -12.08 2.57
C LEU A 38 9.25 -11.33 2.98
N GLU A 39 9.16 -10.03 3.28
CA GLU A 39 10.31 -9.17 3.60
C GLU A 39 10.54 -9.05 5.13
N GLY A 40 9.71 -9.69 5.96
CA GLY A 40 9.84 -9.69 7.42
C GLY A 40 9.04 -8.58 8.13
N ARG A 41 9.10 -8.55 9.47
CA ARG A 41 8.26 -7.67 10.31
C ARG A 41 8.88 -6.29 10.61
N PRO A 42 8.07 -5.24 10.85
CA PRO A 42 6.62 -5.20 10.65
C PRO A 42 6.24 -5.19 9.16
N HIS A 43 5.23 -5.96 8.77
CA HIS A 43 4.76 -6.06 7.38
C HIS A 43 3.31 -5.63 7.20
N ILE A 44 2.92 -5.41 5.95
CA ILE A 44 1.60 -4.90 5.56
C ILE A 44 0.42 -5.70 6.14
N GLU A 45 0.52 -7.02 6.27
CA GLU A 45 -0.55 -7.81 6.91
C GLU A 45 -0.72 -7.48 8.41
N ASP A 46 0.36 -7.20 9.13
CA ASP A 46 0.27 -6.82 10.55
C ASP A 46 -0.37 -5.44 10.68
N ALA A 47 0.01 -4.50 9.80
CA ALA A 47 -0.56 -3.15 9.76
C ALA A 47 -2.07 -3.16 9.45
N ILE A 48 -2.51 -4.01 8.51
CA ILE A 48 -3.93 -4.22 8.23
C ILE A 48 -4.61 -4.82 9.46
N ARG A 49 -4.02 -5.88 10.07
CA ARG A 49 -4.59 -6.57 11.23
C ARG A 49 -4.75 -5.67 12.46
N ASN A 50 -3.82 -4.76 12.65
CA ASN A 50 -3.86 -3.77 13.72
C ASN A 50 -4.75 -2.57 13.39
N ARG A 51 -5.53 -2.61 12.30
CA ARG A 51 -6.40 -1.53 11.81
C ARG A 51 -5.67 -0.20 11.57
N GLN A 52 -4.38 -0.27 11.27
CA GLN A 52 -3.55 0.90 10.96
C GLN A 52 -3.72 1.33 9.49
N VAL A 53 -4.34 0.49 8.66
CA VAL A 53 -4.57 0.73 7.24
C VAL A 53 -6.07 0.77 6.97
N GLN A 54 -6.57 1.92 6.51
CA GLN A 54 -7.99 2.08 6.15
C GLN A 54 -8.25 1.94 4.66
N ILE A 55 -7.24 2.17 3.82
CA ILE A 55 -7.35 2.13 2.36
C ILE A 55 -6.10 1.47 1.80
N VAL A 56 -6.27 0.47 0.94
CA VAL A 56 -5.17 -0.18 0.22
C VAL A 56 -5.29 0.11 -1.27
N PHE A 57 -4.26 0.76 -1.82
CA PHE A 57 -4.05 0.87 -3.26
C PHE A 57 -3.01 -0.16 -3.70
N ASN A 58 -3.41 -1.07 -4.58
CA ASN A 58 -2.51 -2.05 -5.17
C ASN A 58 -2.45 -1.81 -6.68
N THR A 59 -1.37 -1.21 -7.15
CA THR A 59 -1.15 -0.95 -8.57
C THR A 59 -0.11 -1.94 -9.07
N THR A 60 -0.56 -2.99 -9.76
CA THR A 60 0.32 -3.98 -10.35
C THR A 60 0.94 -3.42 -11.62
N ASP A 61 2.23 -3.10 -11.58
CA ASP A 61 3.04 -2.96 -12.79
C ASP A 61 3.97 -4.19 -12.85
N GLY A 62 3.54 -5.22 -13.60
CA GLY A 62 4.34 -6.42 -13.90
C GLY A 62 3.93 -7.73 -13.20
N GLN A 63 4.21 -8.86 -13.87
CA GLN A 63 3.82 -10.22 -13.44
C GLN A 63 4.37 -10.64 -12.06
N LYS A 64 5.55 -10.15 -11.65
CA LYS A 64 6.11 -10.40 -10.31
C LYS A 64 5.25 -9.80 -9.18
N ALA A 65 4.61 -8.65 -9.42
CA ALA A 65 3.74 -8.01 -8.44
C ALA A 65 2.45 -8.82 -8.18
N VAL A 66 2.00 -9.62 -9.16
CA VAL A 66 0.77 -10.44 -9.05
C VAL A 66 0.98 -11.64 -8.11
N SER A 67 2.14 -12.29 -8.18
CA SER A 67 2.49 -13.40 -7.27
C SER A 67 2.65 -12.91 -5.83
N ASP A 68 3.42 -11.83 -5.63
CA ASP A 68 3.68 -11.23 -4.32
C ASP A 68 2.42 -10.66 -3.66
N SER A 69 1.42 -10.26 -4.44
CA SER A 69 0.18 -9.65 -3.94
C SER A 69 -0.88 -10.66 -3.52
N LYS A 70 -0.70 -11.98 -3.70
CA LYS A 70 -1.66 -13.00 -3.22
C LYS A 70 -1.89 -12.91 -1.72
N SER A 71 -0.81 -12.85 -0.93
CA SER A 71 -0.88 -12.79 0.54
C SER A 71 -1.54 -11.49 1.01
N LEU A 72 -1.16 -10.37 0.39
CA LEU A 72 -1.76 -9.06 0.64
C LEU A 72 -3.26 -9.06 0.34
N ARG A 73 -3.65 -9.53 -0.86
CA ARG A 73 -5.06 -9.57 -1.27
C ARG A 73 -5.91 -10.41 -0.32
N ARG A 74 -5.38 -11.55 0.13
CA ARG A 74 -6.06 -12.41 1.12
C ARG A 74 -6.22 -11.69 2.46
N ALA A 75 -5.17 -11.04 2.97
CA ALA A 75 -5.24 -10.28 4.21
C ALA A 75 -6.26 -9.14 4.13
N THR A 76 -6.25 -8.36 3.05
CA THR A 76 -7.15 -7.22 2.87
C THR A 76 -8.62 -7.66 2.76
N LEU A 77 -8.91 -8.73 2.02
CA LEU A 77 -10.26 -9.29 1.90
C LEU A 77 -10.79 -9.82 3.23
N MET A 78 -9.96 -10.52 4.00
CA MET A 78 -10.34 -11.05 5.32
C MET A 78 -10.64 -9.94 6.33
N GLN A 79 -10.02 -8.78 6.17
CA GLN A 79 -10.13 -7.64 7.08
C GLN A 79 -11.19 -6.62 6.63
N LYS A 80 -11.88 -6.85 5.51
CA LYS A 80 -12.87 -5.94 4.90
C LYS A 80 -12.32 -4.54 4.62
N VAL A 81 -11.00 -4.41 4.41
CA VAL A 81 -10.39 -3.14 4.05
C VAL A 81 -10.65 -2.89 2.55
N PRO A 82 -11.09 -1.68 2.15
CA PRO A 82 -11.22 -1.32 0.74
C PRO A 82 -9.94 -1.57 -0.05
N TYR A 83 -10.03 -2.37 -1.10
CA TYR A 83 -8.90 -2.81 -1.94
C TYR A 83 -9.11 -2.34 -3.38
N TYR A 84 -8.29 -1.39 -3.84
CA TYR A 84 -8.37 -0.83 -5.18
C TYR A 84 -7.23 -1.38 -6.04
N THR A 85 -7.57 -2.03 -7.17
CA THR A 85 -6.61 -2.62 -8.12
C THR A 85 -6.29 -1.74 -9.33
N THR A 86 -6.90 -0.56 -9.42
CA THR A 86 -6.75 0.35 -10.55
C THR A 86 -6.53 1.77 -10.05
N LEU A 87 -5.46 2.42 -10.55
CA LEU A 87 -5.25 3.88 -10.44
C LEU A 87 -5.96 4.64 -11.57
N SER A 88 -6.76 3.93 -12.38
CA SER A 88 -7.52 4.48 -13.51
C SER A 88 -8.80 5.12 -12.98
N GLY A 89 -8.70 6.42 -12.72
CA GLY A 89 -9.77 7.34 -12.39
C GLY A 89 -9.25 8.76 -12.54
#